data_AF-A9HT89-F1
#
_entry.id   AF-A9HT89-F1
#
_cell.length_a   1.000
_cell.length_b   1.000
_cell.length_c   1.000
_cell.angle_alpha   90.00
_cell.angle_beta   90.00
_cell.angle_gamma   90.00
#
_symmetry.space_group_name_H-M   'P 1'
#
loop_
_entity.id
_entity.type
_entity.pdbx_description
1 polymer ?
#
loop_
_entity_poly.entity_id
_entity_poly.type
_entity_poly.pdbx_seq_one_letter_code
_entity_poly.pdbx_strand_id
1 'polypeptide(L)'
;MCEYQEIIDDARVEAMAGSGSSYEFYCKRFTRIIDQKAAGLPGNEGNGLRDAAKASGDYMTPEEEREAFKGCCQHGIEWGCCPAGCDDLEDWHDEIGAMEIDEAVIAELKAEEEQARLDEIAARDAKVLDKIAEIQCKRRGNVTGKS
;
A
#
# COMPACT_ATOMS: atom_id res chain seq x y z
N MET A 1 23.38 10.59 -41.23
CA MET A 1 22.16 10.68 -40.40
C MET A 1 22.16 9.46 -39.50
N CYS A 2 22.01 9.63 -38.17
CA CYS A 2 21.98 8.49 -37.24
C CYS A 2 20.82 7.58 -37.61
N GLU A 3 21.06 6.28 -37.70
CA GLU A 3 20.09 5.24 -38.12
C GLU A 3 18.80 5.26 -37.28
N TYR A 4 18.85 5.83 -36.08
CA TYR A 4 17.75 5.87 -35.12
C TYR A 4 17.14 7.27 -34.91
N GLN A 5 17.55 8.27 -35.70
CA GLN A 5 17.18 9.67 -35.46
C GLN A 5 15.65 9.88 -35.49
N GLU A 6 14.96 9.30 -36.47
CA GLU A 6 13.50 9.43 -36.58
C GLU A 6 12.78 8.81 -35.37
N ILE A 7 13.24 7.63 -34.92
CA ILE A 7 12.67 6.94 -33.76
C ILE A 7 12.81 7.78 -32.48
N ILE A 8 13.98 8.42 -32.33
CA ILE A 8 14.30 9.30 -31.20
C ILE A 8 13.43 10.55 -31.27
N ASP A 9 13.31 11.21 -32.41
CA ASP A 9 12.53 12.44 -32.54
C ASP A 9 11.03 12.18 -32.32
N ASP A 10 10.50 11.06 -32.81
CA ASP A 10 9.14 10.62 -32.48
C ASP A 10 8.95 10.38 -30.98
N ALA A 11 9.93 9.74 -30.32
CA ALA A 11 9.89 9.51 -28.88
C ALA A 11 9.92 10.83 -28.10
N ARG A 12 10.63 11.86 -28.58
CA ARG A 12 10.62 13.19 -27.96
C ARG A 12 9.24 13.85 -28.06
N VAL A 13 8.61 13.80 -29.24
CA VAL A 13 7.26 14.35 -29.44
C VAL A 13 6.26 13.65 -28.51
N GLU A 14 6.33 12.33 -28.43
CA GLU A 14 5.45 11.54 -27.57
C GLU A 14 5.71 11.78 -26.07
N ALA A 15 6.97 11.96 -25.66
CA ALA A 15 7.34 12.26 -24.28
C ALA A 15 6.92 13.67 -23.86
N MET A 16 7.01 14.65 -24.75
CA MET A 16 6.57 16.03 -24.48
C MET A 16 5.06 16.09 -24.20
N ALA A 17 4.26 15.26 -24.88
CA ALA A 17 2.81 15.25 -24.75
C ALA A 17 2.36 14.80 -23.34
N GLY A 18 1.90 15.76 -22.53
CA GLY A 18 1.46 15.49 -21.16
C GLY A 18 2.61 15.39 -20.14
N SER A 19 3.77 15.97 -20.45
CA SER A 19 4.89 16.11 -19.50
C SER A 19 4.67 17.21 -18.43
N GLY A 20 3.60 18.00 -18.53
CA GLY A 20 3.23 19.00 -17.52
C GLY A 20 4.29 20.09 -17.31
N SER A 21 5.18 20.32 -18.29
CA SER A 21 6.34 21.22 -18.21
C SER A 21 7.45 20.80 -17.23
N SER A 22 7.43 19.57 -16.69
CA SER A 22 8.59 19.01 -15.97
C SER A 22 9.57 18.37 -16.97
N TYR A 23 10.83 18.80 -16.92
CA TYR A 23 11.89 18.25 -17.76
C TYR A 23 12.29 16.85 -17.30
N GLU A 24 12.31 16.62 -16.00
CA GLU A 24 12.64 15.36 -15.36
C GLU A 24 11.61 14.29 -15.72
N PHE A 25 10.32 14.64 -15.69
CA PHE A 25 9.24 13.77 -16.13
C PHE A 25 9.25 13.52 -17.63
N TYR A 26 9.61 14.54 -18.43
CA TYR A 26 9.89 14.37 -19.85
C TYR A 26 10.99 13.33 -20.10
N CYS A 27 12.17 13.47 -19.47
CA CYS A 27 13.30 12.55 -19.63
C CYS A 27 12.96 11.13 -19.20
N LYS A 28 12.27 10.96 -18.06
CA LYS A 28 11.76 9.66 -17.60
C LYS A 28 10.84 9.01 -18.62
N ARG A 29 9.90 9.78 -19.17
CA ARG A 29 8.95 9.28 -20.16
C ARG A 29 9.63 8.94 -21.49
N PHE A 30 10.53 9.81 -21.95
CA PHE A 30 11.37 9.57 -23.13
C PHE A 30 12.15 8.27 -23.00
N THR A 31 12.85 8.08 -21.88
CA THR A 31 13.62 6.87 -21.56
C THR A 31 12.74 5.62 -21.65
N ARG A 32 11.55 5.65 -21.03
CA ARG A 32 10.60 4.54 -21.07
C ARG A 32 10.11 4.22 -22.49
N ILE A 33 9.81 5.24 -23.30
CA ILE A 33 9.41 5.06 -24.69
C ILE A 33 10.55 4.42 -25.50
N ILE A 34 11.79 4.92 -25.34
CA ILE A 34 12.97 4.34 -25.99
C ILE A 34 13.14 2.87 -25.59
N ASP A 35 13.03 2.54 -24.30
CA ASP A 35 13.17 1.17 -23.83
C ASP A 35 12.10 0.24 -24.38
N GLN A 36 10.86 0.72 -24.51
CA GLN A 36 9.77 -0.03 -25.13
C GLN A 36 10.01 -0.25 -26.62
N LYS A 37 10.41 0.79 -27.36
CA LYS A 37 10.74 0.69 -28.79
C LYS A 37 11.95 -0.25 -28.99
N ALA A 38 12.98 -0.13 -28.17
CA ALA A 38 14.17 -0.98 -28.21
C ALA A 38 13.85 -2.47 -27.97
N ALA A 39 12.92 -2.77 -27.06
CA ALA A 39 12.49 -4.15 -26.78
C ALA A 39 11.74 -4.80 -27.96
N GLY A 40 11.16 -4.00 -28.87
CA GLY A 40 10.47 -4.47 -30.06
C GLY A 40 11.37 -4.68 -31.28
N LEU A 41 12.63 -4.25 -31.23
CA LEU A 41 13.57 -4.37 -32.35
C LEU A 41 14.27 -5.74 -32.38
N PRO A 42 14.58 -6.28 -33.58
CA PRO A 42 15.24 -7.56 -33.71
C PRO A 42 16.74 -7.50 -33.37
N GLY A 43 17.29 -8.62 -32.90
CA GLY A 43 18.73 -8.80 -32.71
C GLY A 43 19.35 -7.80 -31.73
N ASN A 44 20.42 -7.13 -32.15
CA ASN A 44 21.17 -6.17 -31.33
C ASN A 44 20.77 -4.71 -31.57
N GLU A 45 19.78 -4.46 -32.44
CA GLU A 45 19.35 -3.10 -32.80
C GLU A 45 18.80 -2.33 -31.59
N GLY A 46 18.16 -3.02 -30.64
CA GLY A 46 17.67 -2.41 -29.41
C GLY A 46 18.78 -1.78 -28.55
N ASN A 47 19.97 -2.38 -28.52
CA ASN A 47 21.12 -1.79 -27.82
C ASN A 47 21.66 -0.57 -28.58
N GLY A 48 21.72 -0.64 -29.91
CA GLY A 48 22.10 0.50 -30.75
C GLY A 48 21.19 1.73 -30.56
N LEU A 49 19.87 1.50 -30.49
CA LEU A 49 18.89 2.56 -30.21
C LEU A 49 19.10 3.19 -28.83
N ARG A 50 19.32 2.37 -27.79
CA ARG A 50 19.58 2.88 -26.43
C ARG A 50 20.87 3.70 -26.36
N ASP A 51 21.93 3.26 -27.03
CA ASP A 51 23.21 3.98 -27.04
C ASP A 51 23.09 5.31 -27.80
N ALA A 52 22.36 5.33 -28.92
CA ALA A 52 22.04 6.56 -29.63
C ALA A 52 21.19 7.53 -28.78
N ALA A 53 20.20 7.02 -28.04
CA ALA A 53 19.38 7.82 -27.15
C ALA A 53 20.19 8.39 -25.97
N LYS A 54 21.11 7.62 -25.38
CA LYS A 54 22.05 8.13 -24.35
C LYS A 54 22.93 9.25 -24.89
N ALA A 55 23.46 9.10 -26.10
CA ALA A 55 24.28 10.14 -26.74
C ALA A 55 23.49 11.44 -27.03
N SER A 56 22.16 11.37 -27.07
CA SER A 56 21.29 12.53 -27.29
C SER A 56 21.10 13.43 -26.06
N GLY A 57 21.40 12.93 -24.86
CA GLY A 57 21.34 13.67 -23.60
C GLY A 57 20.02 13.59 -22.83
N ASP A 58 18.92 13.14 -23.45
CA ASP A 58 17.59 13.10 -22.82
C ASP A 58 17.28 11.76 -22.12
N TYR A 59 18.12 10.73 -22.31
CA TYR A 59 17.94 9.40 -21.72
C TYR A 59 18.46 9.37 -20.28
N MET A 60 17.60 8.96 -19.35
CA MET A 60 17.83 8.99 -17.92
C MET A 60 18.20 7.59 -17.41
N THR A 61 19.27 7.51 -16.62
CA THR A 61 19.63 6.29 -15.91
C THR A 61 18.77 6.08 -14.66
N PRO A 62 18.67 4.85 -14.13
CA PRO A 62 17.92 4.59 -12.90
C PRO A 62 18.42 5.36 -11.67
N GLU A 63 19.68 5.79 -11.66
CA GLU A 63 20.24 6.61 -10.58
C GLU A 63 19.83 8.07 -10.71
N GLU A 64 19.94 8.63 -11.91
CA GLU A 64 19.44 9.98 -12.21
C GLU A 64 17.93 10.09 -11.96
N GLU A 65 17.16 9.05 -12.27
CA GLU A 65 15.73 9.03 -11.95
C GLU A 65 15.49 9.06 -10.43
N ARG A 66 16.24 8.31 -9.63
CA ARG A 66 16.05 8.35 -8.17
C ARG A 66 16.36 9.72 -7.58
N GLU A 67 17.42 10.36 -8.04
CA GLU A 67 17.81 11.67 -7.55
C GLU A 67 16.87 12.78 -8.03
N ALA A 68 16.46 12.76 -9.31
CA ALA A 68 15.60 13.80 -9.90
C ALA A 68 14.19 13.84 -9.29
N PHE A 69 13.69 12.70 -8.80
CA PHE A 69 12.36 12.59 -8.20
C PHE A 69 12.39 12.54 -6.67
N LYS A 70 13.54 12.78 -6.04
CA LYS A 70 13.66 12.82 -4.59
C LYS A 70 12.91 14.04 -4.05
N GLY A 71 11.92 13.81 -3.18
CA GLY A 71 11.09 14.88 -2.61
C GLY A 71 10.02 15.44 -3.56
N CYS A 72 9.80 14.78 -4.69
CA CYS A 72 8.76 15.14 -5.65
C CYS A 72 7.87 13.93 -5.96
N CYS A 73 6.67 14.18 -6.45
CA CYS A 73 5.81 13.13 -6.97
C CYS A 73 6.38 12.55 -8.27
N GLN A 74 5.81 11.43 -8.75
CA GLN A 74 6.25 10.79 -9.99
C GLN A 74 6.11 11.65 -11.27
N HIS A 75 5.45 12.80 -11.18
CA HIS A 75 5.35 13.81 -12.25
C HIS A 75 6.43 14.89 -12.16
N GLY A 76 7.39 14.78 -11.22
CA GLY A 76 8.50 15.70 -11.08
C GLY A 76 8.11 17.04 -10.46
N ILE A 77 6.99 17.07 -9.74
CA ILE A 77 6.46 18.25 -9.04
C ILE A 77 6.58 17.98 -7.54
N GLU A 78 6.96 18.99 -6.77
CA GLU A 78 6.98 18.93 -5.30
C GLU A 78 5.66 18.38 -4.76
N TRP A 79 5.76 17.55 -3.71
CA TRP A 79 4.59 16.97 -3.06
C TRP A 79 3.62 18.06 -2.58
N GLY A 80 2.32 17.82 -2.69
CA GLY A 80 1.28 18.80 -2.33
C GLY A 80 1.09 19.94 -3.32
N CYS A 81 1.99 20.10 -4.30
CA CYS A 81 1.92 21.13 -5.32
C CYS A 81 1.49 20.58 -6.70
N CYS A 82 1.33 19.27 -6.82
CA CYS A 82 0.95 18.63 -8.07
C CYS A 82 -0.54 18.86 -8.37
N PRO A 83 -0.93 19.42 -9.54
CA PRO A 83 -2.33 19.65 -9.90
C PRO A 83 -3.14 18.36 -10.08
N ALA A 84 -2.47 17.20 -10.17
CA ALA A 84 -3.12 15.89 -10.16
C ALA A 84 -3.51 15.42 -8.74
N GLY A 85 -3.18 16.19 -7.69
CA GLY A 85 -3.44 15.83 -6.30
C GLY A 85 -2.44 14.79 -5.75
N CYS A 86 -1.19 14.82 -6.20
CA CYS A 86 -0.15 13.99 -5.61
C CYS A 86 0.35 14.61 -4.31
N ASP A 87 -0.07 14.04 -3.18
CA ASP A 87 0.44 14.35 -1.85
C ASP A 87 1.51 13.34 -1.43
N ASP A 88 2.39 13.77 -0.54
CA ASP A 88 3.32 12.84 0.11
C ASP A 88 2.51 11.93 1.03
N LEU A 89 2.50 10.63 0.75
CA LEU A 89 1.86 9.65 1.62
C LEU A 89 2.65 9.43 2.91
N GLU A 90 3.90 9.90 3.01
CA GLU A 90 4.69 9.84 4.23
C GLU A 90 4.20 10.84 5.29
N ASP A 91 3.45 11.88 4.94
CA ASP A 91 2.90 12.86 5.90
C ASP A 91 1.70 12.30 6.70
N TRP A 92 1.04 11.25 6.18
CA TRP A 92 -0.04 10.57 6.90
C TRP A 92 0.45 9.60 7.98
N HIS A 93 1.75 9.30 8.01
CA HIS A 93 2.34 8.42 9.02
C HIS A 93 2.74 9.17 10.31
N ASP A 94 2.94 10.49 10.26
CA ASP A 94 3.28 11.26 11.46
C ASP A 94 2.05 11.71 12.26
N GLU A 95 0.88 11.89 11.63
CA GLU A 95 -0.36 12.24 12.36
C GLU A 95 -1.20 11.01 12.79
N ILE A 96 -1.17 9.89 12.04
CA ILE A 96 -1.91 8.67 12.42
C ILE A 96 -1.03 7.68 13.19
N GLY A 97 0.29 7.67 12.98
CA GLY A 97 1.23 6.79 13.69
C GLY A 97 1.50 7.20 15.14
N ALA A 98 1.23 8.46 15.49
CA ALA A 98 1.41 9.02 16.83
C ALA A 98 0.08 9.26 17.58
N MET A 99 -1.04 8.72 17.10
CA MET A 99 -2.19 8.53 17.99
C MET A 99 -1.84 7.43 18.99
N GLU A 100 -1.15 7.82 20.07
CA GLU A 100 -1.12 7.03 21.30
C GLU A 100 -2.58 6.80 21.71
N ILE A 101 -3.10 5.60 21.44
CA ILE A 101 -4.36 5.18 22.04
C ILE A 101 -4.10 5.19 23.54
N ASP A 102 -4.80 6.09 24.24
CA ASP A 102 -4.65 6.29 25.68
C ASP A 102 -4.67 4.92 26.39
N GLU A 103 -3.66 4.69 27.24
CA GLU A 103 -3.54 3.48 28.05
C GLU A 103 -4.84 3.20 28.84
N ALA A 104 -5.57 4.25 29.22
CA ALA A 104 -6.89 4.15 29.85
C ALA A 104 -7.94 3.48 28.94
N VAL A 105 -7.98 3.82 27.66
CA VAL A 105 -8.93 3.24 26.68
C VAL A 105 -8.60 1.76 26.46
N ILE A 106 -7.31 1.42 26.38
CA ILE A 106 -6.87 0.02 26.26
C ILE A 106 -7.22 -0.77 27.52
N ALA A 107 -7.07 -0.16 28.71
CA ALA A 107 -7.41 -0.79 29.98
C ALA A 107 -8.92 -1.02 30.12
N GLU A 108 -9.75 -0.06 29.70
CA GLU A 108 -11.20 -0.17 29.70
C GLU A 108 -11.68 -1.31 28.81
N LEU A 109 -11.19 -1.40 27.56
CA LEU A 109 -11.51 -2.49 26.64
C LEU A 109 -11.14 -3.86 27.21
N LYS A 110 -9.95 -3.99 27.79
CA LYS A 110 -9.53 -5.25 28.44
C LYS A 110 -10.41 -5.62 29.63
N ALA A 111 -10.88 -4.63 30.39
CA ALA A 111 -11.77 -4.85 31.52
C ALA A 111 -13.15 -5.31 31.06
N GLU A 112 -13.68 -4.74 29.98
CA GLU A 112 -14.95 -5.17 29.38
C GLU A 112 -14.88 -6.61 28.85
N GLU A 113 -13.79 -6.98 28.17
CA GLU A 113 -13.57 -8.35 27.70
C GLU A 113 -13.50 -9.35 28.85
N GLU A 114 -12.78 -9.01 29.93
CA GLU A 114 -12.70 -9.86 31.12
C GLU A 114 -14.07 -10.00 31.81
N GLN A 115 -14.83 -8.91 31.89
CA GLN A 115 -16.18 -8.94 32.47
C GLN A 115 -17.13 -9.83 31.64
N ALA A 116 -17.10 -9.72 30.31
CA ALA A 116 -17.88 -10.57 29.43
C ALA A 116 -17.54 -12.06 29.63
N ARG A 117 -16.24 -12.38 29.79
CA ARG A 117 -15.79 -13.74 30.08
C ARG A 117 -16.33 -14.26 31.41
N LEU A 118 -16.31 -13.43 32.46
CA LEU A 118 -16.85 -13.79 33.77
C LEU A 118 -18.36 -14.01 33.73
N ASP A 119 -19.10 -13.19 32.98
CA ASP A 119 -20.54 -13.33 32.81
C ASP A 119 -20.92 -14.63 32.08
N GLU A 120 -20.16 -15.02 31.06
CA GLU A 120 -20.34 -16.31 30.39
C GLU A 120 -20.10 -17.50 31.32
N ILE A 121 -19.06 -17.42 32.16
CA ILE A 121 -18.77 -18.44 33.19
C ILE A 121 -19.94 -18.53 34.17
N ALA A 122 -20.41 -17.39 34.68
CA ALA A 122 -21.52 -17.33 35.63
C ALA A 122 -22.81 -17.91 35.03
N ALA A 123 -23.12 -17.59 33.77
CA ALA A 123 -24.29 -18.12 33.07
C ALA A 123 -24.20 -19.64 32.86
N ARG A 124 -23.00 -20.16 32.56
CA ARG A 124 -22.75 -21.61 32.47
C ARG A 124 -22.93 -22.28 33.82
N ASP A 125 -22.37 -21.71 34.88
CA ASP A 125 -22.42 -22.29 36.23
C ASP A 125 -23.85 -22.29 36.78
N ALA A 126 -24.65 -21.25 36.51
CA ALA A 126 -26.08 -21.22 36.85
C ALA A 126 -26.84 -22.41 36.22
N LYS A 127 -26.63 -22.69 34.93
CA LYS A 127 -27.24 -23.84 34.25
C LYS A 127 -26.80 -25.18 34.85
N VAL A 128 -25.54 -25.28 35.28
CA VAL A 128 -25.02 -26.48 35.95
C VAL A 128 -25.71 -26.67 37.30
N LEU A 129 -25.88 -25.61 38.08
CA LEU A 129 -26.55 -25.65 39.37
C LEU A 129 -28.03 -26.05 39.24
N ASP A 130 -28.75 -25.52 38.26
CA ASP A 130 -30.13 -25.93 37.98
C ASP A 130 -30.22 -27.43 37.67
N LYS A 131 -29.28 -27.92 36.85
CA LYS A 131 -29.22 -29.34 36.48
C LYS A 131 -28.88 -30.23 37.68
N ILE A 132 -28.00 -29.78 38.57
CA ILE A 132 -27.70 -30.47 39.83
C ILE A 132 -28.96 -30.53 40.70
N ALA A 133 -29.69 -29.42 40.83
CA ALA A 133 -30.93 -29.36 41.60
C ALA A 133 -32.00 -30.32 41.04
N GLU A 134 -32.18 -30.38 39.71
CA GLU A 134 -33.07 -31.35 39.06
C GLU A 134 -32.69 -32.79 39.38
N ILE A 135 -31.40 -33.13 39.30
CA ILE A 135 -30.89 -34.49 39.59
C ILE A 135 -31.15 -34.84 41.06
N GLN A 136 -30.90 -33.90 41.98
CA GLN A 136 -31.15 -34.11 43.41
C GLN A 136 -32.64 -34.26 43.72
N CYS A 137 -33.52 -33.48 43.07
CA CYS A 137 -34.97 -33.60 43.21
C CYS A 137 -35.47 -34.97 42.70
N LYS A 138 -35.01 -35.41 41.53
CA LYS A 138 -35.33 -36.74 40.97
C LYS A 138 -34.86 -37.87 41.89
N ARG A 139 -33.66 -37.76 42.47
CA ARG A 139 -33.15 -38.73 43.46
C ARG A 139 -34.00 -38.79 44.71
N ARG A 140 -34.44 -37.65 45.26
CA ARG A 140 -35.31 -37.60 46.46
C ARG A 140 -36.69 -38.19 46.19
N GLY A 141 -37.31 -37.89 45.04
CA GLY A 141 -38.63 -38.44 44.66
C GLY A 141 -38.62 -39.97 44.41
N ASN A 142 -37.49 -40.51 43.94
CA ASN A 142 -37.34 -41.96 43.72
C ASN A 142 -37.13 -42.76 45.02
N VAL A 143 -36.69 -42.09 46.10
CA VAL A 143 -36.53 -42.70 47.44
C VAL A 143 -37.87 -42.77 48.17
N THR A 144 -38.81 -41.86 47.89
CA THR A 144 -40.15 -41.85 48.52
C THR A 144 -41.20 -42.71 47.80
N GLY A 145 -40.90 -43.22 46.60
CA GLY A 145 -41.81 -44.07 45.80
C GLY A 145 -41.54 -45.59 45.86
N LYS A 146 -40.56 -46.03 46.66
CA LYS A 146 -40.34 -47.44 47.00
C LYS A 146 -40.92 -47.72 48.39
N SER A 147 -42.23 -47.91 48.45
CA SER A 147 -42.96 -48.45 49.61
C SER A 147 -44.09 -49.31 49.11
#